data_AF-A0AAD6WM87-F1
#
_entry.id   AF-A0AAD6WM87-F1
#
_cell.length_a   1.000
_cell.length_b   1.000
_cell.length_c   1.000
_cell.angle_alpha   90.00
_cell.angle_beta   90.00
_cell.angle_gamma   90.00
#
_symmetry.space_group_name_H-M   'P 1'
#
loop_
_entity.id
_entity.type
_entity.pdbx_description
1 polymer ?
#
loop_
_entity_poly.entity_id
_entity_poly.type
_entity_poly.pdbx_seq_one_letter_code
_entity_poly.pdbx_strand_id
1 'polypeptide(L)'
;MPAPGVNIPDDWENVPLEMKFLYTLFLALDTWFRLKWRMVSSDLRNPGLGTGWPHFVENEPYRQYLLTVTDQKEVHFRWVVREEKN
;
A
#
# COMPACT_ATOMS: atom_id res chain seq x y z
N MET A 1 -14.34 15.49 0.00
CA MET A 1 -13.55 16.52 0.70
C MET A 1 -14.38 17.78 0.80
N PRO A 2 -14.14 18.66 1.79
CA PRO A 2 -14.66 20.02 1.79
C PRO A 2 -14.10 20.76 0.56
N ALA A 3 -14.98 21.40 -0.21
CA ALA A 3 -14.65 22.08 -1.45
C ALA A 3 -15.34 23.46 -1.46
N PRO A 4 -14.58 24.55 -1.25
CA PRO A 4 -15.10 25.91 -1.28
C PRO A 4 -15.91 26.18 -2.57
N GLY A 5 -17.10 26.76 -2.43
CA GLY A 5 -17.99 27.06 -3.56
C GLY A 5 -18.73 25.87 -4.17
N VAL A 6 -18.63 24.68 -3.57
CA VAL A 6 -19.38 23.48 -4.02
C VAL A 6 -20.26 22.92 -2.90
N ASN A 7 -19.66 22.58 -1.75
CA ASN A 7 -20.37 21.85 -0.67
C ASN A 7 -20.13 22.41 0.73
N ILE A 8 -19.56 23.62 0.82
CA ILE A 8 -19.40 24.36 2.08
C ILE A 8 -19.89 25.81 1.91
N PRO A 9 -20.46 26.43 2.96
CA PRO A 9 -20.96 27.81 2.93
C PRO A 9 -19.85 28.82 2.62
N ASP A 10 -20.17 29.96 2.01
CA ASP A 10 -19.18 30.99 1.66
C ASP A 10 -18.53 31.64 2.88
N ASP A 11 -19.23 31.67 4.03
CA ASP A 11 -18.79 32.25 5.29
C ASP A 11 -18.14 31.23 6.25
N TRP A 12 -17.80 30.04 5.75
CA TRP A 12 -17.21 28.95 6.54
C TRP A 12 -15.93 29.35 7.27
N GLU A 13 -15.17 30.35 6.79
CA GLU A 13 -13.93 30.82 7.43
C GLU A 13 -14.19 31.67 8.69
N ASN A 14 -15.37 32.30 8.76
CA ASN A 14 -15.76 33.25 9.82
C ASN A 14 -16.47 32.55 11.00
N VAL A 15 -16.72 31.24 10.91
CA VAL A 15 -17.35 30.50 12.00
C VAL A 15 -16.46 30.49 13.25
N PRO A 16 -17.06 30.42 14.46
CA PRO A 16 -16.31 30.29 15.70
C PRO A 16 -15.28 29.16 15.62
N LEU A 17 -14.12 29.35 16.27
CA LEU A 17 -13.03 28.38 16.26
C LEU A 17 -13.49 26.97 16.67
N GLU A 18 -14.43 26.91 17.61
CA GLU A 18 -15.06 25.69 18.13
C GLU A 18 -15.86 24.93 17.07
N MET A 19 -16.29 25.56 15.99
CA MET A 19 -17.08 24.96 14.92
C MET A 19 -16.27 24.66 13.64
N LYS A 20 -15.02 25.15 13.55
CA LYS A 20 -14.19 24.98 12.35
C LYS A 20 -13.93 23.50 12.01
N PHE A 21 -13.97 22.60 12.99
CA PHE A 21 -13.80 21.16 12.77
C PHE A 21 -14.84 20.56 11.81
N LEU A 22 -16.02 21.17 11.67
CA LEU A 22 -17.08 20.73 10.76
C LEU A 22 -16.66 20.82 9.29
N TYR A 23 -15.72 21.71 8.97
CA TYR A 23 -15.24 21.97 7.61
C TYR A 23 -13.79 21.50 7.41
N THR A 24 -13.19 20.88 8.42
CA THR A 24 -11.81 20.39 8.35
C THR A 24 -11.74 19.04 7.65
N LEU A 25 -10.81 18.93 6.71
CA LEU A 25 -10.46 17.66 6.09
C LEU A 25 -9.53 16.85 7.01
N PHE A 26 -10.05 15.75 7.54
CA PHE A 26 -9.22 14.78 8.27
C PHE A 26 -8.55 13.81 7.29
N LEU A 27 -7.28 14.08 6.98
CA LEU A 27 -6.42 13.15 6.26
C LEU A 27 -5.88 12.10 7.24
N ALA A 28 -6.66 11.06 7.51
CA ALA A 28 -6.13 9.87 8.16
C ALA A 28 -5.27 9.11 7.14
N LEU A 29 -3.94 9.21 7.28
CA LEU A 29 -3.04 8.26 6.64
C LEU A 29 -3.19 6.94 7.39
N ASP A 30 -3.82 5.94 6.75
CA ASP A 30 -3.76 4.55 7.20
C ASP A 30 -2.31 4.08 7.04
N THR A 31 -1.50 4.31 8.08
CA THR A 31 -0.16 3.77 8.16
C THR A 31 -0.24 2.28 8.46
N TRP A 32 -0.56 1.52 7.42
CA TRP A 32 -0.29 0.09 7.28
C TRP A 32 -0.36 -0.72 8.58
N PHE A 33 -1.56 -0.91 9.10
CA PHE A 33 -1.80 -2.00 10.05
C PHE A 33 -1.47 -3.38 9.45
N ARG A 34 -1.34 -3.49 8.12
CA ARG A 34 -1.04 -4.75 7.40
C ARG A 34 0.19 -5.51 7.91
N LEU A 35 1.23 -4.83 8.40
CA LEU A 35 2.42 -5.52 8.95
C LEU A 35 2.10 -6.26 10.25
N LYS A 36 1.27 -5.70 11.12
CA LYS A 36 0.88 -6.33 12.38
C LYS A 36 -0.09 -7.50 12.16
N TRP A 37 -0.94 -7.40 11.13
CA TRP A 37 -1.87 -8.48 10.78
C TRP A 37 -1.19 -9.63 10.04
N ARG A 38 -0.09 -9.42 9.33
CA ARG A 38 0.64 -10.50 8.64
C ARG A 38 1.19 -11.55 9.61
N MET A 39 1.64 -11.15 10.80
CA MET A 39 2.07 -12.10 11.85
C MET A 39 0.90 -12.85 12.49
N VAL A 40 -0.30 -12.26 12.46
CA VAL A 40 -1.46 -12.77 13.19
C VAL A 40 -2.41 -13.51 12.25
N SER A 41 -2.35 -13.29 10.93
CA SER A 41 -3.17 -13.96 9.92
C SER A 41 -2.56 -15.31 9.52
N SER A 42 -3.35 -16.37 9.64
CA SER A 42 -3.10 -17.64 8.96
C SER A 42 -4.05 -17.78 7.77
N ASP A 43 -3.67 -18.59 6.79
CA ASP A 43 -4.55 -18.98 5.68
C ASP A 43 -5.88 -19.57 6.16
N LEU A 44 -5.86 -20.32 7.27
CA LEU A 44 -7.06 -20.87 7.89
C LEU A 44 -8.00 -19.78 8.43
N ARG A 45 -7.43 -18.70 9.00
CA ARG A 45 -8.21 -17.61 9.59
C ARG A 45 -8.65 -16.57 8.56
N ASN A 46 -7.93 -16.45 7.46
CA ASN A 46 -8.23 -15.52 6.38
C ASN A 46 -7.83 -16.15 5.04
N PRO A 47 -8.66 -17.05 4.48
CA PRO A 47 -8.37 -17.65 3.18
C PRO A 47 -8.34 -16.55 2.12
N GLY A 48 -7.24 -16.47 1.37
CA GLY A 48 -7.11 -15.46 0.33
C GLY A 48 -8.23 -15.60 -0.70
N LEU A 49 -8.93 -14.50 -0.98
CA LEU A 49 -10.09 -14.38 -1.91
C LEU A 49 -9.83 -14.80 -3.37
N GLY A 50 -8.63 -15.30 -3.68
CA GLY A 50 -8.18 -15.70 -5.01
C GLY A 50 -6.78 -16.29 -4.91
N THR A 51 -6.67 -17.41 -4.21
CA THR A 51 -5.40 -18.14 -4.06
C THR A 51 -4.89 -18.50 -5.47
N GLY A 52 -3.78 -17.90 -5.91
CA GLY A 52 -3.22 -18.16 -7.26
C GLY A 52 -3.90 -17.41 -8.42
N TRP A 53 -4.67 -16.36 -8.17
CA TRP A 53 -5.22 -15.49 -9.22
C TRP A 53 -4.27 -14.35 -9.65
N PRO A 54 -3.47 -13.71 -8.75
CA PRO A 54 -2.53 -12.67 -9.16
C PRO A 54 -1.19 -13.23 -9.69
N HIS A 55 -0.89 -14.49 -9.41
CA HIS A 55 0.26 -15.21 -9.95
C HIS A 55 -0.33 -16.40 -10.71
N PHE A 56 0.04 -16.65 -11.96
CA PHE A 56 -0.48 -17.77 -12.78
C PHE A 56 -0.06 -19.17 -12.26
N VAL A 57 0.10 -19.32 -10.94
CA VAL A 57 0.60 -20.53 -10.26
C VAL A 57 -0.26 -20.76 -9.03
N GLU A 58 -0.65 -22.02 -8.82
CA GLU A 58 -1.37 -22.44 -7.63
C GLU A 58 -0.54 -22.17 -6.37
N ASN A 59 -1.22 -21.73 -5.30
CA ASN A 59 -0.55 -21.22 -4.11
C ASN A 59 0.24 -22.31 -3.35
N GLU A 60 -0.34 -23.51 -3.21
CA GLU A 60 0.29 -24.62 -2.48
C GLU A 60 1.60 -25.11 -3.16
N PRO A 61 1.61 -25.46 -4.47
CA PRO A 61 2.84 -25.79 -5.18
C PRO A 61 3.87 -24.66 -5.15
N TYR A 62 3.43 -23.40 -5.26
CA TYR A 62 4.32 -22.25 -5.19
C TYR A 62 5.00 -22.11 -3.82
N ARG A 63 4.27 -22.31 -2.72
CA ARG A 63 4.85 -22.30 -1.37
C ARG A 63 5.87 -23.42 -1.17
N GLN A 64 5.57 -24.62 -1.66
CA GLN A 64 6.53 -25.73 -1.62
C GLN A 64 7.80 -25.40 -2.41
N TYR A 65 7.65 -24.82 -3.60
CA TYR A 65 8.78 -24.35 -4.39
C TYR A 65 9.60 -23.28 -3.65
N LEU A 66 8.97 -22.30 -3.01
CA LEU A 66 9.67 -21.27 -2.23
C LEU A 66 10.56 -21.84 -1.11
N LEU A 67 10.18 -22.97 -0.49
CA LEU A 67 11.03 -23.64 0.49
C LEU A 67 12.30 -24.26 -0.12
N THR A 68 12.29 -24.56 -1.42
CA THR A 68 13.46 -25.06 -2.16
C THR A 68 14.37 -23.93 -2.65
N VAL A 69 13.83 -22.72 -2.75
CA VAL A 69 14.55 -21.53 -3.21
C VAL A 69 15.01 -20.73 -1.99
N THR A 70 16.18 -21.10 -1.47
CA THR A 70 16.83 -20.39 -0.36
C THR A 70 17.66 -19.21 -0.88
N ASP A 71 18.83 -18.91 -0.30
CA ASP A 71 19.64 -17.70 -0.57
C ASP A 71 19.97 -17.52 -2.07
N GLN A 72 19.10 -16.80 -2.77
CA GLN A 72 19.37 -16.35 -4.13
C GLN A 72 20.22 -15.09 -4.04
N LYS A 73 21.38 -15.10 -4.71
CA LYS A 73 22.19 -13.90 -4.84
C LYS A 73 21.41 -12.88 -5.65
N GLU A 74 21.17 -11.72 -5.03
CA GLU A 74 20.58 -10.58 -5.70
C GLU A 74 21.44 -10.21 -6.93
N VAL A 75 20.80 -10.12 -8.09
CA VAL A 75 21.48 -9.80 -9.33
C VAL A 75 21.51 -8.29 -9.49
N HIS A 76 22.62 -7.66 -9.10
CA HIS A 76 22.84 -6.23 -9.33
C HIS A 76 23.48 -6.00 -10.70
N PHE A 77 22.69 -5.55 -11.67
CA PHE A 77 23.20 -5.11 -12.95
C PHE A 77 23.77 -3.69 -12.83
N ARG A 78 25.10 -3.56 -12.88
CA ARG A 78 25.78 -2.27 -13.00
C ARG A 78 25.88 -1.90 -14.48
N TRP A 79 25.07 -0.93 -14.90
CA TRP A 79 25.25 -0.30 -16.21
C TRP A 79 26.53 0.54 -16.19
N VAL A 80 27.52 0.13 -16.96
CA VAL A 80 28.69 0.96 -17.24
C VAL A 80 28.41 1.70 -18.55
N VAL A 81 28.11 3.00 -18.44
CA VAL A 81 28.08 3.87 -19.63
C VAL A 81 29.52 4.02 -20.10
N ARG A 82 29.84 3.42 -21.25
CA ARG A 82 31.10 3.74 -21.94
C ARG A 82 30.93 5.11 -22.56
N GLU A 83 31.63 6.11 -22.04
CA GLU A 83 31.82 7.34 -22.79
C GLU A 83 32.78 7.05 -23.94
N GLU A 84 32.25 7.05 -25.16
CA GLU A 84 33.07 7.18 -26.36
C GLU A 84 33.62 8.60 -26.39
N LYS A 85 34.91 8.73 -26.05
CA LYS A 85 35.66 9.93 -26.38
C LYS A 85 35.91 9.93 -27.89
N ASN A 86 35.35 10.95 -28.52
CA ASN A 86 35.56 11.45 -29.87
C ASN A 86 36.97 11.20 -30.42
#